data_AF-A0A0G2FVI8-F1
#
_entry.id   AF-A0A0G2FVI8-F1
#
_cell.length_a   1.000
_cell.length_b   1.000
_cell.length_c   1.000
_cell.angle_alpha   90.00
_cell.angle_beta   90.00
_cell.angle_gamma   90.00
#
_symmetry.space_group_name_H-M   'P 1'
#
loop_
_entity.id
_entity.type
_entity.pdbx_description
1 polymer ?
#
loop_
_entity_poly.entity_id
_entity_poly.type
_entity_poly.pdbx_seq_one_letter_code
_entity_poly.pdbx_strand_id
1 'polypeptide(L)'
;MKTTLFLALLPITSGLATSYEESDLWRFHDSRWLMFNFHYSGDAKDGEALYFNLTSDPTAEEPAVSVDCEIIRAQPYWQPCSMLIAKSTDWNRGVWVMPLPTTEEINIQIMHSFTVEYSDVHVFYNLVR
;
A
#
# COMPACT_ATOMS: atom_id res chain seq x y z
N MET A 1 61.50 10.81 13.09
CA MET A 1 60.35 11.30 12.31
C MET A 1 59.20 10.32 12.53
N LYS A 2 58.13 10.75 13.22
CA LYS A 2 56.92 9.95 13.47
C LYS A 2 55.84 10.45 12.51
N THR A 3 55.39 9.58 11.62
CA THR A 3 54.30 9.85 10.67
C THR A 3 52.98 9.56 11.38
N THR A 4 52.23 10.59 11.74
CA THR A 4 50.87 10.44 12.28
C THR A 4 49.90 10.24 11.11
N LEU A 5 49.29 9.07 11.04
CA LEU A 5 48.23 8.74 10.10
C LEU A 5 46.92 9.37 10.60
N PHE A 6 46.39 10.37 9.89
CA PHE A 6 45.04 10.88 10.15
C PHE A 6 44.03 9.96 9.46
N LEU A 7 43.28 9.18 10.24
CA LEU A 7 42.10 8.47 9.77
C LEU A 7 40.95 9.50 9.70
N ALA A 8 40.63 9.97 8.50
CA ALA A 8 39.42 10.75 8.29
C ALA A 8 38.22 9.79 8.35
N LEU A 9 37.45 9.87 9.44
CA LEU A 9 36.12 9.27 9.52
C LEU A 9 35.22 10.01 8.53
N LEU A 10 34.92 9.37 7.40
CA LEU A 10 33.81 9.78 6.54
C LEU A 10 32.51 9.63 7.36
N PRO A 11 31.63 10.64 7.38
CA PRO A 11 30.30 10.45 7.94
C PRO A 11 29.58 9.42 7.07
N ILE A 12 29.31 8.24 7.66
CA ILE A 12 28.33 7.31 7.14
C ILE A 12 27.00 8.03 7.28
N THR A 13 26.52 8.60 6.18
CA THR A 13 25.16 9.12 6.10
C THR A 13 24.24 7.91 6.22
N SER A 14 23.81 7.59 7.44
CA SER A 14 22.61 6.80 7.64
C SER A 14 21.50 7.49 6.84
N GLY A 15 20.97 6.81 5.83
CA GLY A 15 19.84 7.28 5.03
C GLY A 15 18.80 7.85 5.97
N LEU A 16 18.54 9.15 5.82
CA LEU A 16 17.49 9.82 6.54
C LEU A 16 16.21 9.15 6.06
N ALA A 17 15.52 8.38 6.90
CA ALA A 17 14.19 7.89 6.57
C ALA A 17 13.31 9.12 6.33
N THR A 18 13.08 9.44 5.06
CA THR A 18 12.23 10.56 4.67
C THR A 18 10.80 10.08 4.74
N SER A 19 10.08 10.44 5.81
CA SER A 19 8.63 10.33 5.82
C SER A 19 8.08 11.49 4.99
N TYR A 20 7.48 11.19 3.84
CA TYR A 20 6.71 12.14 3.06
C TYR A 20 5.23 11.80 3.22
N GLU A 21 4.47 12.76 3.73
CA GLU A 21 3.01 12.65 3.91
C GLU A 21 2.35 13.46 2.79
N GLU A 22 1.66 12.77 1.88
CA GLU A 22 0.90 13.41 0.82
C GLU A 22 -0.59 13.23 1.15
N SER A 23 -1.26 14.32 1.53
CA SER A 23 -2.68 14.31 1.87
C SER A 23 -3.58 14.32 0.62
N ASP A 24 -3.22 13.55 -0.40
CA ASP A 24 -3.92 13.55 -1.67
C ASP A 24 -5.01 12.47 -1.67
N LEU A 25 -6.23 12.88 -2.00
CA LEU A 25 -7.33 11.98 -2.31
C LEU A 25 -7.16 11.48 -3.74
N TRP A 26 -6.83 10.21 -3.91
CA TRP A 26 -6.61 9.59 -5.21
C TRP A 26 -7.88 8.91 -5.70
N ARG A 27 -8.51 9.53 -6.70
CA ARG A 27 -9.59 8.95 -7.51
C ARG A 27 -8.97 8.29 -8.74
N PHE A 28 -9.11 6.98 -8.85
CA PHE A 28 -8.59 6.24 -9.99
C PHE A 28 -9.62 6.22 -11.13
N HIS A 29 -9.15 6.36 -12.36
CA HIS A 29 -10.02 6.35 -13.54
C HIS A 29 -10.81 5.03 -13.60
N ASP A 30 -12.14 5.12 -13.70
CA ASP A 30 -13.08 3.98 -13.75
C ASP A 30 -13.05 3.02 -12.54
N SER A 31 -12.41 3.41 -11.44
CA SER A 31 -12.38 2.63 -10.22
C SER A 31 -13.17 3.35 -9.12
N ARG A 32 -14.07 2.60 -8.49
CA ARG A 32 -14.83 3.01 -7.28
C ARG A 32 -13.96 3.13 -6.03
N TRP A 33 -12.68 2.79 -6.12
CA TRP A 33 -11.74 2.84 -5.01
C TRP A 33 -11.09 4.22 -4.92
N LEU A 34 -10.98 4.70 -3.68
CA LEU A 34 -10.26 5.89 -3.31
C LEU A 34 -9.11 5.50 -2.41
N MET A 35 -7.91 5.99 -2.73
CA MET A 35 -6.74 5.87 -1.85
C MET A 35 -6.45 7.25 -1.24
N PHE A 36 -6.14 7.29 0.04
CA PHE A 36 -5.88 8.55 0.77
C PHE A 36 -4.93 8.33 1.95
N ASN A 37 -4.41 9.43 2.50
CA ASN A 37 -3.38 9.46 3.56
C ASN A 37 -2.14 8.63 3.21
N PHE A 38 -1.72 8.70 1.96
CA PHE A 38 -0.55 7.97 1.52
C PHE A 38 0.72 8.56 2.10
N HIS A 39 1.55 7.68 2.66
CA HIS A 39 2.91 8.00 3.08
C HIS A 39 3.80 6.77 2.94
N TYR A 40 5.10 6.99 2.89
CA TYR A 40 6.08 5.91 2.86
C TYR A 40 7.14 6.09 3.94
N SER A 41 7.77 4.98 4.31
CA SER A 41 8.91 4.95 5.22
C SER A 41 9.98 4.00 4.70
N GLY A 42 11.24 4.43 4.76
CA GLY A 42 12.40 3.66 4.32
C GLY A 42 12.98 4.16 2.99
N ASP A 43 14.03 3.49 2.52
CA ASP A 43 14.66 3.80 1.24
C ASP A 43 13.97 3.01 0.12
N ALA A 44 13.73 3.67 -1.03
CA ALA A 44 13.07 3.11 -2.21
C ALA A 44 13.71 1.82 -2.78
N LYS A 45 14.92 1.46 -2.33
CA LYS A 45 15.69 0.31 -2.86
C LYS A 45 15.50 -0.97 -2.06
N ASP A 46 15.23 -0.91 -0.75
CA ASP A 46 15.22 -2.08 0.13
C ASP A 46 14.11 -1.98 1.18
N GLY A 47 12.89 -2.36 0.80
CA GLY A 47 11.81 -2.55 1.77
C GLY A 47 11.06 -1.30 2.19
N GLU A 48 10.96 -0.30 1.31
CA GLU A 48 10.05 0.84 1.48
C GLU A 48 8.64 0.33 1.83
N ALA A 49 8.19 0.70 3.03
CA ALA A 49 6.85 0.43 3.50
C ALA A 49 5.94 1.57 3.03
N LEU A 50 4.85 1.21 2.36
CA LEU A 50 3.81 2.09 1.88
C LEU A 50 2.61 1.97 2.81
N TYR A 51 2.13 3.10 3.28
CA TYR A 51 1.01 3.22 4.18
C TYR A 51 -0.06 4.06 3.51
N PHE A 52 -1.29 3.57 3.47
CA PHE A 52 -2.42 4.30 2.88
C PHE A 52 -3.74 3.71 3.35
N ASN A 53 -4.81 4.48 3.25
CA ASN A 53 -6.15 3.98 3.43
C ASN A 53 -6.78 3.72 2.06
N LEU A 54 -7.58 2.67 1.96
CA LEU A 54 -8.45 2.39 0.82
C LEU A 54 -9.90 2.45 1.26
N THR A 55 -10.74 3.08 0.46
CA THR A 55 -12.20 3.01 0.61
C THR A 55 -12.88 2.78 -0.72
N SER A 56 -14.03 2.10 -0.70
CA SER A 56 -14.93 2.00 -1.86
C SER A 56 -16.38 2.29 -1.48
N ASP A 57 -17.12 2.90 -2.40
CA ASP A 57 -18.58 3.01 -2.30
C ASP A 57 -19.22 1.63 -2.53
N PRO A 58 -20.43 1.31 -2.00
CA PRO A 58 -21.12 0.04 -2.23
C PRO A 58 -21.79 -0.04 -3.63
N THR A 59 -22.04 -1.25 -4.14
CA THR A 59 -22.90 -1.53 -5.29
C THR A 59 -23.98 -2.55 -4.90
N ALA A 60 -24.80 -2.98 -5.85
CA ALA A 60 -25.79 -4.01 -5.62
C ALA A 60 -25.15 -5.35 -5.21
N GLU A 61 -23.96 -5.66 -5.74
CA GLU A 61 -23.28 -6.95 -5.52
C GLU A 61 -22.07 -6.87 -4.58
N GLU A 62 -21.40 -5.72 -4.50
CA GLU A 62 -20.14 -5.58 -3.75
C GLU A 62 -20.33 -4.60 -2.58
N PRO A 63 -20.06 -5.03 -1.32
CA PRO A 63 -20.20 -4.19 -0.15
C PRO A 63 -19.15 -3.06 -0.15
N ALA A 64 -19.50 -1.94 0.50
CA ALA A 64 -18.55 -0.90 0.81
C ALA A 64 -17.47 -1.43 1.76
N VAL A 65 -16.26 -0.89 1.63
CA VAL A 65 -15.12 -1.27 2.46
C VAL A 65 -14.25 -0.06 2.74
N SER A 66 -13.71 -0.01 3.96
CA SER A 66 -12.65 0.90 4.35
C SER A 66 -11.58 0.10 5.12
N VAL A 67 -10.34 0.17 4.66
CA VAL A 67 -9.19 -0.56 5.22
C VAL A 67 -7.95 0.31 5.23
N ASP A 68 -7.07 0.02 6.19
CA ASP A 68 -5.74 0.59 6.29
C ASP A 68 -4.75 -0.43 5.71
N CYS A 69 -3.85 0.00 4.84
CA CYS A 69 -2.90 -0.88 4.20
C CYS A 69 -1.48 -0.48 4.59
N GLU A 70 -0.69 -1.47 4.99
CA GLU A 70 0.76 -1.39 5.16
C GLU A 70 1.35 -2.47 4.26
N ILE A 71 2.05 -2.07 3.21
CA ILE A 71 2.66 -3.01 2.25
C ILE A 71 4.14 -2.69 2.05
N ILE A 72 4.93 -3.72 1.79
CA ILE A 72 6.32 -3.58 1.41
C ILE A 72 6.41 -3.54 -0.11
N ARG A 73 6.87 -2.42 -0.68
CA ARG A 73 6.93 -2.19 -2.14
C ARG A 73 7.75 -3.23 -2.87
N ALA A 74 8.84 -3.70 -2.27
CA ALA A 74 9.75 -4.68 -2.85
C ALA A 74 9.19 -6.11 -2.87
N GLN A 75 7.98 -6.34 -2.34
CA GLN A 75 7.38 -7.67 -2.21
C GLN A 75 6.22 -7.85 -3.21
N PRO A 76 6.45 -8.49 -4.37
CA PRO A 76 5.45 -8.63 -5.44
C PRO A 76 4.49 -9.80 -5.17
N TYR A 77 3.87 -9.83 -3.99
CA TYR A 77 2.83 -10.77 -3.62
C TYR A 77 1.66 -10.05 -2.94
N TRP A 78 0.53 -10.75 -2.83
CA TRP A 78 -0.67 -10.22 -2.16
C TRP A 78 -0.45 -10.03 -0.67
N GLN A 79 -0.43 -8.78 -0.23
CA GLN A 79 -0.26 -8.37 1.14
C GLN A 79 -1.62 -7.93 1.70
N PRO A 80 -2.07 -8.50 2.84
CA PRO A 80 -3.37 -8.15 3.40
C PRO A 80 -3.36 -6.72 3.94
N CYS A 81 -4.44 -5.98 3.71
CA CYS A 81 -4.72 -4.77 4.48
C CYS A 81 -5.34 -5.13 5.84
N SER A 82 -5.58 -4.12 6.68
CA SER A 82 -6.17 -4.25 8.01
C SER A 82 -7.45 -5.08 7.97
N MET A 83 -7.66 -5.88 9.02
CA MET A 83 -8.93 -6.58 9.20
C MET A 83 -10.08 -5.59 9.21
N LEU A 84 -11.08 -5.87 8.37
CA LEU A 84 -12.32 -5.10 8.30
C LEU A 84 -12.96 -5.07 9.68
N ILE A 85 -13.20 -3.89 10.21
CA ILE A 85 -13.95 -3.77 11.46
C ILE A 85 -15.32 -4.40 11.21
N ALA A 86 -15.61 -5.48 11.94
CA ALA A 86 -16.61 -6.52 11.73
C ALA A 86 -18.09 -6.08 11.72
N LYS A 87 -18.40 -4.84 11.33
CA LYS A 87 -19.77 -4.32 11.29
C LYS A 87 -20.53 -4.64 10.01
N SER A 88 -19.93 -5.24 8.98
CA SER A 88 -20.66 -5.62 7.76
C SER A 88 -20.47 -7.09 7.40
N THR A 89 -21.15 -7.94 8.19
CA THR A 89 -21.72 -9.25 7.80
C THR A 89 -20.73 -10.31 7.25
N ASP A 90 -21.14 -11.58 7.20
CA ASP A 90 -20.37 -12.72 6.65
C ASP A 90 -19.96 -12.60 5.16
N TRP A 91 -20.08 -11.40 4.60
CA TRP A 91 -20.04 -11.10 3.19
C TRP A 91 -18.74 -10.43 2.80
N ASN A 92 -18.03 -9.71 3.68
CA ASN A 92 -16.73 -9.14 3.32
C ASN A 92 -15.58 -9.97 3.90
N ARG A 93 -14.76 -10.55 3.01
CA ARG A 93 -13.71 -11.52 3.38
C ARG A 93 -12.33 -10.91 3.48
N GLY A 94 -12.08 -9.79 2.82
CA GLY A 94 -10.83 -9.07 2.97
C GLY A 94 -10.41 -8.30 1.73
N VAL A 95 -9.38 -7.47 1.94
CA VAL A 95 -8.72 -6.70 0.90
C VAL A 95 -7.24 -7.00 0.95
N TRP A 96 -6.66 -7.26 -0.21
CA TRP A 96 -5.22 -7.44 -0.39
C TRP A 96 -4.71 -6.48 -1.43
N VAL A 97 -3.46 -6.08 -1.28
CA VAL A 97 -2.77 -5.24 -2.25
C VAL A 97 -1.49 -5.92 -2.68
N MET A 98 -1.17 -5.85 -3.96
CA MET A 98 0.10 -6.31 -4.52
C MET A 98 0.78 -5.13 -5.21
N PRO A 99 1.97 -4.71 -4.77
CA PRO A 99 2.75 -3.72 -5.49
C PRO A 99 3.25 -4.31 -6.81
N LEU A 100 3.11 -3.56 -7.89
CA LEU A 100 3.59 -3.92 -9.21
C LEU A 100 4.99 -3.31 -9.43
N PRO A 101 5.89 -4.03 -10.12
CA PRO A 101 7.24 -3.55 -10.37
C PRO A 101 7.23 -2.37 -11.35
N THR A 102 7.41 -1.17 -10.82
CA THR A 102 7.52 0.09 -11.57
C THR A 102 8.68 0.92 -11.06
N THR A 103 9.39 1.59 -11.97
CA THR A 103 10.64 2.31 -11.67
C THR A 103 10.41 3.70 -11.07
N GLU A 104 9.28 4.35 -11.35
CA GLU A 104 9.05 5.76 -11.01
C GLU A 104 7.66 6.04 -10.41
N GLU A 105 6.69 5.16 -10.66
CA GLU A 105 5.28 5.34 -10.30
C GLU A 105 4.87 4.39 -9.19
N ILE A 106 3.88 4.76 -8.37
CA ILE A 106 3.23 3.80 -7.46
C ILE A 106 2.19 3.08 -8.28
N ASN A 107 2.43 1.79 -8.51
CA ASN A 107 1.49 0.93 -9.19
C ASN A 107 1.14 -0.23 -8.28
N ILE A 108 -0.13 -0.35 -7.92
CA ILE A 108 -0.62 -1.41 -7.05
C ILE A 108 -1.83 -2.09 -7.67
N GLN A 109 -1.98 -3.39 -7.43
CA GLN A 109 -3.23 -4.10 -7.64
C GLN A 109 -3.97 -4.27 -6.33
N ILE A 110 -5.28 -4.07 -6.35
CA ILE A 110 -6.18 -4.39 -5.24
C ILE A 110 -6.94 -5.67 -5.58
N MET A 111 -7.06 -6.59 -4.64
CA MET A 111 -8.01 -7.69 -4.65
C MET A 111 -9.00 -7.50 -3.49
N HIS A 112 -10.30 -7.40 -3.80
CA HIS A 112 -11.36 -7.43 -2.80
C HIS A 112 -12.11 -8.76 -2.90
N SER A 113 -12.18 -9.49 -1.78
CA SER A 113 -12.93 -10.73 -1.69
C SER A 113 -14.17 -10.54 -0.84
N PHE A 114 -15.32 -10.95 -1.37
CA PHE A 114 -16.61 -10.90 -0.70
C PHE A 114 -17.49 -12.06 -1.17
N THR A 115 -18.55 -12.35 -0.42
CA THR A 115 -19.52 -13.41 -0.75
C THR A 115 -20.79 -12.77 -1.32
N VAL A 116 -21.28 -13.29 -2.45
CA VAL A 116 -22.59 -12.96 -3.06
C VAL A 116 -23.37 -14.24 -3.21
N GLU A 117 -24.58 -14.31 -2.64
CA GLU A 117 -25.46 -15.49 -2.77
C GLU A 117 -24.71 -16.83 -2.54
N TYR A 118 -23.92 -16.91 -1.46
CA TYR A 118 -23.11 -18.07 -1.06
C TYR A 118 -21.91 -18.40 -1.97
N SER A 119 -21.57 -17.56 -2.93
CA SER A 119 -20.40 -17.71 -3.80
C SER A 119 -19.34 -16.66 -3.48
N ASP A 120 -18.07 -17.07 -3.48
CA ASP A 120 -16.95 -16.16 -3.27
C ASP A 120 -16.58 -15.45 -4.55
N VAL A 121 -16.55 -14.13 -4.47
CA VAL A 121 -16.21 -13.22 -5.56
C VAL A 121 -14.87 -12.57 -5.23
N HIS A 122 -14.01 -12.47 -6.24
CA HIS A 122 -12.75 -11.75 -6.18
C HIS A 122 -12.73 -10.73 -7.31
N VAL A 123 -12.57 -9.46 -6.97
CA VAL A 123 -12.48 -8.37 -7.96
C VAL A 123 -11.11 -7.73 -7.87
N PHE A 124 -10.50 -7.49 -9.04
CA PHE A 124 -9.16 -6.96 -9.18
C PHE A 124 -9.18 -5.55 -9.78
N TYR A 125 -8.41 -4.64 -9.21
CA TYR A 125 -8.27 -3.27 -9.69
C TYR A 125 -6.79 -2.93 -9.84
N ASN A 126 -6.43 -2.19 -10.89
CA ASN A 126 -5.10 -1.60 -11.02
C ASN A 126 -5.18 -0.12 -10.64
N LEU A 127 -4.27 0.31 -9.78
CA LEU A 127 -4.11 1.69 -9.36
C LEU A 127 -2.72 2.12 -9.80
N VAL A 128 -2.67 2.98 -10.81
CA VAL A 128 -1.43 3.55 -11.35
C VAL A 128 -1.44 5.04 -11.07
N ARG A 129 -0.30 5.59 -10.65
CA ARG A 129 -0.07 7.04 -10.51
C ARG A 129 1.03 7.49 -11.43
#